data_AF-A0A101WSR6-F1
#
_entry.id   AF-A0A101WSR6-F1
#
_cell.length_a   1.000
_cell.length_b   1.000
_cell.length_c   1.000
_cell.angle_alpha   90.00
_cell.angle_beta   90.00
_cell.angle_gamma   90.00
#
_symmetry.space_group_name_H-M   'P 1'
#
loop_
_entity.id
_entity.type
_entity.pdbx_description
1 polymer ?
#
loop_
_entity_poly.entity_id
_entity_poly.type
_entity_poly.pdbx_seq_one_letter_code
_entity_poly.pdbx_strand_id
1 'polypeptide(L)'
;MRPVNLPATQAIIKVDNDILRAPIITFPDKNAELPLADLTLKWQFEWNDVRGRPYMELEIEDSEGQRVILESWVNNEEKNYSYTIPKSRLVSGEAYKIRLMLTFDGVSQTTRSSFKIK
;
A
#
# COMPACT_ATOMS: atom_id res chain seq x y z
N MET A 1 1.50 -45.88 43.60
CA MET A 1 1.86 -44.95 42.50
C MET A 1 1.16 -43.63 42.76
N ARG A 2 1.88 -42.50 42.75
CA ARG A 2 1.27 -41.17 42.89
C ARG A 2 1.06 -40.58 41.48
N PRO A 3 -0.07 -39.93 41.17
CA PRO A 3 -0.23 -39.26 39.89
C PRO A 3 0.72 -38.06 39.83
N VAL A 4 1.48 -37.96 38.74
CA VAL A 4 2.32 -36.81 38.43
C VAL A 4 1.40 -35.69 37.93
N ASN A 5 1.22 -34.65 38.73
CA ASN A 5 0.66 -33.39 38.26
C ASN A 5 1.72 -32.71 37.40
N LEU A 6 1.61 -32.87 36.08
CA LEU A 6 2.30 -31.99 35.14
C LEU A 6 1.61 -30.62 35.20
N PRO A 7 2.33 -29.51 35.46
CA PRO A 7 1.76 -28.20 35.24
C PRO A 7 1.46 -28.07 33.76
N ALA A 8 0.19 -27.81 33.43
CA ALA A 8 -0.17 -27.33 32.10
C ALA A 8 0.45 -25.94 31.95
N THR A 9 1.69 -25.88 31.47
CA THR A 9 2.24 -24.65 30.92
C THR A 9 1.37 -24.33 29.73
N GLN A 10 0.33 -23.51 29.95
CA GLN A 10 -0.31 -22.77 28.87
C GLN A 10 0.81 -22.01 28.19
N ALA A 11 1.30 -22.57 27.09
CA ALA A 11 1.95 -21.78 26.08
C ALA A 11 0.90 -20.74 25.69
N ILE A 12 1.02 -19.55 26.28
CA ILE A 12 0.40 -18.36 25.72
C ILE A 12 1.12 -18.22 24.38
N ILE A 13 0.57 -18.86 23.35
CA ILE A 13 0.84 -18.45 21.99
C ILE A 13 0.22 -17.07 21.94
N LYS A 14 1.02 -16.04 22.29
CA LYS A 14 0.79 -14.71 21.76
C LYS A 14 0.89 -14.90 20.26
N VAL A 15 -0.26 -15.10 19.63
CA VAL A 15 -0.33 -14.89 18.20
C VAL A 15 -0.16 -13.39 18.08
N ASP A 16 1.09 -12.94 17.88
CA ASP A 16 1.40 -11.60 17.43
C ASP A 16 0.79 -11.48 16.03
N ASN A 17 -0.52 -11.24 15.98
CA ASN A 17 -1.34 -11.37 14.78
C ASN A 17 -1.49 -10.04 14.04
N ASP A 18 -0.83 -8.98 14.52
CA ASP A 18 -0.83 -7.66 13.89
C ASP A 18 0.18 -7.64 12.73
N ILE A 19 -0.06 -8.46 11.72
CA ILE A 19 0.76 -8.45 10.50
C ILE A 19 0.26 -7.30 9.62
N LEU A 20 0.86 -6.12 9.79
CA LEU A 20 0.76 -5.06 8.78
C LEU A 20 1.74 -5.38 7.64
N ARG A 21 1.22 -5.88 6.52
CA ARG A 21 2.03 -6.10 5.32
C ARG A 21 2.15 -4.82 4.51
N ALA A 22 3.28 -4.66 3.84
CA ALA A 22 3.42 -3.59 2.86
C ALA A 22 2.33 -3.71 1.78
N PRO A 23 1.71 -2.59 1.36
CA PRO A 23 0.73 -2.63 0.29
C PRO A 23 1.43 -3.02 -1.01
N ILE A 24 0.73 -3.65 -1.92
CA ILE A 24 1.27 -4.07 -3.22
C ILE A 24 0.58 -3.24 -4.29
N ILE A 25 1.35 -2.49 -5.08
CA ILE A 25 0.83 -1.84 -6.29
C ILE A 25 0.66 -2.94 -7.34
N THR A 26 -0.59 -3.17 -7.76
CA THR A 26 -0.93 -4.20 -8.76
C THR A 26 -1.04 -3.62 -10.15
N PHE A 27 -1.16 -2.30 -10.27
CA PHE A 27 -1.10 -1.61 -11.55
C PHE A 27 -0.74 -0.12 -11.35
N PRO A 28 0.10 0.46 -12.23
CA PRO A 28 0.81 -0.20 -13.31
C PRO A 28 1.99 -1.03 -12.81
N ASP A 29 2.44 -1.97 -13.65
CA ASP A 29 3.65 -2.74 -13.39
C ASP A 29 4.85 -1.81 -13.26
N LYS A 30 5.85 -2.26 -12.50
CA LYS A 30 7.09 -1.51 -12.32
C LYS A 30 7.78 -1.29 -13.67
N ASN A 31 8.11 -0.04 -13.98
CA ASN A 31 8.68 0.43 -15.23
C ASN A 31 7.77 0.20 -16.46
N ALA A 32 6.47 0.06 -16.27
CA ALA A 32 5.53 -0.02 -17.38
C ALA A 32 5.60 1.27 -18.23
N GLU A 33 5.46 1.10 -19.53
CA GLU A 33 5.26 2.21 -20.45
C GLU A 33 3.80 2.22 -20.89
N LEU A 34 3.11 3.34 -20.69
CA LEU A 34 1.66 3.48 -20.83
C LEU A 34 1.32 4.62 -21.81
N PRO A 35 0.21 4.54 -22.54
CA PRO A 35 -0.24 5.65 -23.38
C PRO A 35 -0.69 6.84 -22.53
N LEU A 36 -0.65 8.05 -23.11
CA LEU A 36 -1.24 9.23 -22.50
C LEU A 36 -2.78 9.13 -22.44
N ALA A 37 -3.30 8.69 -21.30
CA ALA A 37 -4.74 8.55 -21.00
C ALA A 37 -5.01 8.73 -19.50
N ASP A 38 -6.29 8.73 -19.09
CA ASP A 38 -6.64 8.66 -17.67
C ASP A 38 -6.10 7.35 -17.10
N LEU A 39 -5.31 7.44 -16.03
CA LEU A 39 -4.59 6.30 -15.48
C LEU A 39 -5.21 5.88 -14.15
N THR A 40 -5.78 4.69 -14.10
CA THR A 40 -6.31 4.13 -12.84
C THR A 40 -5.26 3.24 -12.19
N LEU A 41 -4.61 3.76 -11.16
CA LEU A 41 -3.73 2.99 -10.27
C LEU A 41 -4.56 1.98 -9.47
N LYS A 42 -3.97 0.82 -9.19
CA LYS A 42 -4.56 -0.21 -8.34
C LYS A 42 -3.55 -0.77 -7.36
N TRP A 43 -4.03 -1.13 -6.18
CA TRP A 43 -3.21 -1.77 -5.15
C TRP A 43 -3.99 -2.85 -4.40
N GLN A 44 -3.33 -3.50 -3.46
CA GLN A 44 -3.92 -4.42 -2.50
C GLN A 44 -3.11 -4.38 -1.21
N PHE A 45 -3.73 -4.66 -0.07
CA PHE A 45 -3.02 -4.91 1.17
C PHE A 45 -3.84 -5.85 2.06
N GLU A 46 -3.14 -6.54 2.95
CA GLU A 46 -3.74 -7.41 3.95
C GLU A 46 -3.58 -6.75 5.32
N TRP A 47 -4.66 -6.73 6.09
CA TRP A 47 -4.65 -6.25 7.46
C TRP A 47 -5.58 -7.13 8.28
N ASN A 48 -5.05 -7.68 9.37
CA ASN A 48 -5.72 -8.58 10.30
C ASN A 48 -5.77 -7.94 11.68
N ASP A 49 -6.44 -6.80 11.83
CA ASP A 49 -6.91 -6.36 13.13
C ASP A 49 -8.38 -5.94 12.97
N VAL A 50 -9.16 -6.00 14.05
CA VAL A 50 -10.57 -5.62 14.14
C VAL A 50 -10.74 -4.31 14.91
N ARG A 51 -9.65 -3.73 15.44
CA ARG A 51 -9.69 -2.65 16.43
C ARG A 51 -9.32 -1.26 15.90
N GLY A 52 -8.81 -1.13 14.69
CA GLY A 52 -8.46 0.17 14.10
C GLY A 52 -8.84 0.26 12.62
N ARG A 53 -8.46 1.33 11.94
CA ARG A 53 -8.53 1.40 10.48
C ARG A 53 -7.18 1.86 9.97
N PRO A 54 -6.52 1.09 9.09
CA PRO A 54 -5.26 1.53 8.53
C PRO A 54 -5.51 2.73 7.62
N TYR A 55 -4.59 3.69 7.65
CA TYR A 55 -4.60 4.85 6.76
C TYR A 55 -3.65 4.65 5.60
N MET A 56 -4.00 5.22 4.45
CA MET A 56 -3.20 5.09 3.23
C MET A 56 -2.96 6.45 2.59
N GLU A 57 -1.71 6.70 2.28
CA GLU A 57 -1.23 7.89 1.59
C GLU A 57 -0.64 7.50 0.25
N LEU A 58 -1.13 8.13 -0.82
CA LEU A 58 -0.66 7.97 -2.18
C LEU A 58 0.01 9.27 -2.61
N GLU A 59 1.27 9.15 -3.00
CA GLU A 59 2.06 10.23 -3.58
C GLU A 59 2.58 9.81 -4.95
N ILE A 60 2.52 10.75 -5.90
CA ILE A 60 3.04 10.57 -7.25
C ILE A 60 3.85 11.80 -7.62
N GLU A 61 5.10 11.55 -7.96
CA GLU A 61 6.06 12.56 -8.37
C GLU A 61 6.60 12.23 -9.77
N ASP A 62 7.15 13.24 -10.45
CA ASP A 62 7.98 12.99 -11.62
C ASP A 62 9.26 12.21 -11.25
N SER A 63 9.96 11.72 -12.26
CA SER A 63 11.14 10.88 -12.06
C SER A 63 12.29 11.61 -11.38
N GLU A 64 12.32 12.94 -11.44
CA GLU A 64 13.33 13.79 -10.80
C GLU A 64 12.97 14.16 -9.35
N GLY A 65 11.73 13.89 -8.90
CA GLY A 65 11.23 14.28 -7.59
C GLY A 65 11.03 15.80 -7.44
N GLN A 66 10.91 16.52 -8.56
CA GLN A 66 10.78 17.98 -8.57
C GLN A 66 9.32 18.42 -8.54
N ARG A 67 8.41 17.60 -9.10
CA ARG A 67 6.99 17.90 -9.15
C ARG A 67 6.15 16.77 -8.57
N VAL A 68 5.51 17.04 -7.45
CA VAL A 68 4.40 16.23 -6.93
C VAL A 68 3.16 16.52 -7.78
N ILE A 69 2.68 15.53 -8.52
CA ILE A 69 1.45 15.64 -9.33
C ILE A 69 0.21 15.17 -8.57
N LEU A 70 0.41 14.43 -7.49
CA LEU A 70 -0.63 13.98 -6.59
C LEU A 70 -0.05 13.68 -5.20
N GLU A 71 -0.73 14.19 -4.18
CA GLU A 71 -0.62 13.74 -2.80
C GLU A 71 -2.05 13.60 -2.28
N SER A 72 -2.43 12.41 -1.81
CA SER A 72 -3.82 12.13 -1.44
C SER A 72 -3.94 11.05 -0.38
N TRP A 73 -4.86 11.30 0.55
CA TRP A 73 -5.40 10.28 1.43
C TRP A 73 -6.39 9.43 0.65
N VAL A 74 -6.08 8.15 0.46
CA VAL A 74 -6.94 7.23 -0.29
C VAL A 74 -7.73 6.36 0.69
N ASN A 75 -9.05 6.51 0.62
CA ASN A 75 -9.96 5.71 1.43
C ASN A 75 -10.06 4.29 0.83
N ASN A 76 -9.79 3.28 1.65
CA ASN A 76 -9.89 1.88 1.25
C ASN A 76 -11.14 1.20 1.84
N GLU A 77 -12.12 1.99 2.29
CA GLU A 77 -13.45 1.49 2.63
C GLU A 77 -14.00 0.61 1.51
N GLU A 78 -14.70 -0.45 1.90
CA GLU A 78 -15.30 -1.41 0.97
C GLU A 78 -14.31 -2.14 0.04
N LYS A 79 -13.01 -2.15 0.37
CA LYS A 79 -11.96 -2.73 -0.48
C LYS A 79 -11.77 -2.00 -1.81
N ASN A 80 -12.05 -0.70 -1.84
CA ASN A 80 -11.76 0.12 -3.01
C ASN A 80 -10.26 0.48 -3.07
N TYR A 81 -9.49 -0.31 -3.81
CA TYR A 81 -8.04 -0.17 -3.90
C TYR A 81 -7.59 0.50 -5.21
N SER A 82 -8.11 1.69 -5.50
CA SER A 82 -7.79 2.37 -6.75
C SER A 82 -7.81 3.89 -6.66
N TYR A 83 -7.05 4.53 -7.56
CA TYR A 83 -7.06 5.98 -7.76
C TYR A 83 -6.89 6.30 -9.24
N THR A 84 -7.75 7.15 -9.79
CA THR A 84 -7.64 7.60 -11.19
C THR A 84 -6.96 8.96 -11.27
N ILE A 85 -5.79 8.98 -11.91
CA ILE A 85 -5.07 10.20 -12.28
C ILE A 85 -5.65 10.71 -13.60
N PRO A 86 -6.19 11.95 -13.64
CA PRO A 86 -6.64 12.54 -14.89
C PRO A 86 -5.47 12.72 -15.86
N LYS A 87 -5.68 12.45 -17.16
CA LYS A 87 -4.67 12.63 -18.21
C LYS A 87 -4.08 14.03 -18.26
N SER A 88 -4.84 15.04 -17.82
CA SER A 88 -4.40 16.44 -17.77
C SER A 88 -3.26 16.70 -16.78
N ARG A 89 -2.99 15.76 -15.85
CA ARG A 89 -1.84 15.80 -14.94
C ARG A 89 -0.62 15.02 -15.46
N LEU A 90 -0.78 14.32 -16.58
CA LEU A 90 0.24 13.46 -17.18
C LEU A 90 0.85 14.12 -18.41
N VAL A 91 2.11 13.81 -18.68
CA VAL A 91 2.91 14.39 -19.77
C VAL A 91 3.55 13.24 -20.57
N SER A 92 3.38 13.25 -21.91
CA SER A 92 4.08 12.28 -22.78
C SER A 92 5.58 12.38 -22.65
N GLY A 93 6.26 11.24 -22.65
CA GLY A 93 7.70 11.13 -22.48
C GLY A 93 8.17 11.16 -21.02
N GLU A 94 7.32 11.59 -20.09
CA GLU A 94 7.65 11.73 -18.67
C GLU A 94 7.57 10.40 -17.94
N ALA A 95 8.48 10.20 -16.97
CA ALA A 95 8.45 9.08 -16.06
C ALA A 95 7.98 9.54 -14.68
N TYR A 96 7.26 8.68 -13.99
CA TYR A 96 6.62 8.96 -12.71
C TYR A 96 7.00 7.89 -11.69
N LYS A 97 7.14 8.31 -10.45
CA LYS A 97 7.32 7.42 -9.29
C LYS A 97 6.04 7.45 -8.46
N ILE A 98 5.65 6.27 -7.99
CA ILE A 98 4.51 6.08 -7.09
C ILE A 98 5.08 5.71 -5.72
N ARG A 99 4.65 6.41 -4.68
CA ARG A 99 4.84 6.01 -3.28
C ARG A 99 3.47 5.74 -2.68
N LEU A 100 3.29 4.54 -2.15
CA LEU A 100 2.09 4.14 -1.43
C LEU A 100 2.50 3.77 -0.01
N MET A 101 2.02 4.52 0.97
CA MET A 101 2.33 4.33 2.39
C MET A 101 1.07 3.91 3.14
N LEU A 102 1.14 2.74 3.76
CA LEU A 102 0.12 2.20 4.64
C LEU A 102 0.59 2.35 6.07
N THR A 103 -0.24 2.88 6.95
CA THR A 103 0.11 2.97 8.36
C THR A 103 -1.04 2.52 9.25
N PHE A 104 -0.67 1.80 10.29
CA PHE A 104 -1.57 1.25 11.27
C PHE A 104 -0.89 1.24 12.64
N ASP A 105 -1.58 1.73 13.66
CA ASP A 105 -1.09 1.74 15.05
C ASP A 105 0.35 2.28 15.22
N GLY A 106 0.65 3.37 14.52
CA GLY A 106 1.99 4.00 14.52
C GLY A 106 3.06 3.28 13.69
N VAL A 107 2.74 2.14 13.07
CA VAL A 107 3.64 1.39 12.19
C VAL A 107 3.34 1.69 10.72
N SER A 108 4.32 2.22 9.99
CA SER A 108 4.21 2.52 8.56
C SER A 108 4.95 1.50 7.70
N GLN A 109 4.30 1.05 6.63
CA GLN A 109 4.88 0.25 5.56
C GLN A 109 4.76 1.02 4.24
N THR A 110 5.78 0.96 3.39
CA THR A 110 5.82 1.72 2.13
C THR A 110 6.20 0.83 0.96
N THR A 111 5.47 0.99 -0.13
CA THR A 111 5.79 0.40 -1.43
C THR A 111 6.00 1.48 -2.47
N ARG A 112 6.92 1.21 -3.39
CA ARG A 112 7.26 2.11 -4.49
C ARG A 112 7.17 1.40 -5.83
N SER A 113 6.66 2.11 -6.83
CA SER A 113 6.66 1.68 -8.22
C SER A 113 7.00 2.86 -9.13
N SER A 114 7.13 2.60 -10.42
CA SER A 114 7.42 3.60 -11.44
C SER A 114 6.74 3.23 -12.74
N PHE A 115 6.38 4.23 -13.54
CA PHE A 115 5.87 4.04 -14.90
C PHE A 115 6.29 5.22 -15.78
N LYS A 116 6.19 5.07 -17.10
CA LYS A 116 6.48 6.10 -18.09
C LYS A 116 5.28 6.29 -19.01
N ILE A 117 4.98 7.53 -19.38
CA ILE A 117 3.98 7.83 -20.40
C ILE A 117 4.68 7.94 -21.76
N LYS A 118 4.11 7.29 -22.78
CA LYS A 118 4.54 7.36 -24.19
C LYS A 118 3.52 8.09 -25.02
#